data_AF-A0A358WA61-F1
#
_entry.id   AF-A0A358WA61-F1
#
_cell.length_a   1.000
_cell.length_b   1.000
_cell.length_c   1.000
_cell.angle_alpha   90.00
_cell.angle_beta   90.00
_cell.angle_gamma   90.00
#
_symmetry.space_group_name_H-M   'P 1'
#
loop_
_entity.id
_entity.type
_entity.pdbx_description
1 polymer ?
#
loop_
_entity_poly.entity_id
_entity_poly.type
_entity_poly.pdbx_seq_one_letter_code
_entity_poly.pdbx_strand_id
1 'polypeptide(L)'
;MKLRKIMAGIIATSVAGTMAVAASAQYDASIMYADADWYPSIMDASGHAEDAASGTVTEWTAGTQEVTKDGTYTVSVADIKASAVDEETGEETMAAVTAEGAMVFNVDIVDLAKDLGIGADAEGYDDLKTGAEKMEFAKSKGVNVTDVKISQTKDGETTEVAVDSNKILFGDIEGNGKLRIELYNEYGDTKNDAPLKVSDLFFNEKLEVTFTISGIDAILNGGSTTPDETDAPATDAPATDAPTAGDSTKDNTNTGVEGVAAVAGVAIVAAGAVIVAKKRK
;
A
#
# COMPACT_ATOMS: atom_id res chain seq x y z
N MET A 1 5.04 1.80 68.03
CA MET A 1 5.96 2.27 66.98
C MET A 1 5.17 2.40 65.69
N LYS A 2 5.20 3.58 65.04
CA LYS A 2 4.58 3.84 63.73
C LYS A 2 5.53 3.36 62.64
N LEU A 3 5.14 2.39 61.83
CA LEU A 3 5.91 1.99 60.64
C LEU A 3 5.39 2.76 59.43
N ARG A 4 6.23 3.67 58.91
CA ARG A 4 6.11 4.26 57.58
C ARG A 4 7.18 3.61 56.70
N LYS A 5 6.82 2.93 55.62
CA LYS A 5 7.71 2.59 54.48
C LYS A 5 6.83 2.52 53.22
N ILE A 6 6.76 3.63 52.49
CA ILE A 6 7.51 3.96 51.25
C ILE A 6 6.95 3.18 50.06
N MET A 7 6.08 3.87 49.31
CA MET A 7 5.65 3.50 47.96
C MET A 7 6.87 3.56 47.02
N ALA A 8 7.17 2.47 46.34
CA ALA A 8 7.94 2.48 45.11
C ALA A 8 6.93 2.61 43.96
N GLY A 9 6.67 3.85 43.55
CA GLY A 9 5.93 4.13 42.33
C GLY A 9 6.83 3.81 41.14
N ILE A 10 6.52 2.74 40.42
CA ILE A 10 6.99 2.57 39.04
C ILE A 10 6.25 3.64 38.24
N ILE A 11 6.95 4.71 37.88
CA ILE A 11 6.48 5.64 36.87
C ILE A 11 6.70 4.92 35.55
N ALA A 12 5.67 4.20 35.08
CA ALA A 12 5.55 3.90 33.66
C ALA A 12 5.37 5.26 32.98
N THR A 13 6.44 5.80 32.41
CA THR A 13 6.33 6.92 31.48
C THR A 13 5.72 6.34 30.21
N SER A 14 4.40 6.19 30.18
CA SER A 14 3.71 6.10 28.90
C SER A 14 3.96 7.44 28.22
N VAL A 15 4.79 7.43 27.19
CA VAL A 15 4.75 8.48 26.18
C VAL A 15 3.42 8.29 25.47
N ALA A 16 2.35 8.76 26.11
CA ALA A 16 1.12 9.08 25.42
C ALA A 16 1.46 10.33 24.59
N GLY A 17 2.11 10.11 23.44
CA GLY A 17 2.06 11.06 22.36
C GLY A 17 0.58 11.29 22.09
N THR A 18 0.16 12.55 22.14
CA THR A 18 -1.17 12.95 21.67
C THR A 18 -1.28 12.54 20.21
N MET A 19 -1.82 11.34 19.94
CA MET A 19 -2.19 10.93 18.60
C MET A 19 -3.36 11.84 18.23
N ALA A 20 -3.08 12.82 17.37
CA ALA A 20 -4.12 13.55 16.69
C ALA A 20 -4.80 12.56 15.75
N VAL A 21 -5.81 11.85 16.26
CA VAL A 21 -6.68 10.97 15.47
C VAL A 21 -7.29 11.83 14.35
N ALA A 22 -6.93 11.57 13.09
CA ALA A 22 -7.40 12.37 11.97
C ALA A 22 -7.44 11.62 10.65
N ALA A 23 -8.67 11.44 10.17
CA ALA A 23 -9.10 10.70 8.97
C ALA A 23 -9.30 9.19 9.22
N SER A 24 -10.53 8.70 9.02
CA SER A 24 -10.74 7.27 8.82
C SER A 24 -9.89 6.83 7.64
N ALA A 25 -9.19 5.72 7.79
CA ALA A 25 -8.56 5.01 6.69
C ALA A 25 -9.51 4.91 5.49
N GLN A 26 -9.16 5.52 4.36
CA GLN A 26 -9.93 5.32 3.12
C GLN A 26 -9.70 3.90 2.57
N TYR A 27 -8.58 3.27 2.92
CA TYR A 27 -8.18 1.96 2.44
C TYR A 27 -7.82 1.03 3.60
N ASP A 28 -8.29 -0.20 3.52
CA ASP A 28 -7.94 -1.25 4.46
C ASP A 28 -6.46 -1.64 4.27
N ALA A 29 -5.65 -1.52 5.33
CA ALA A 29 -4.33 -2.12 5.41
C ALA A 29 -4.32 -3.30 6.36
N SER A 30 -3.54 -4.33 6.03
CA SER A 30 -3.41 -5.51 6.88
C SER A 30 -1.99 -6.04 6.86
N ILE A 31 -1.57 -6.61 7.98
CA ILE A 31 -0.35 -7.41 8.04
C ILE A 31 -0.67 -8.77 7.41
N MET A 32 0.16 -9.17 6.45
CA MET A 32 0.26 -10.53 5.94
C MET A 32 1.43 -11.18 6.68
N TYR A 33 1.18 -12.19 7.50
CA TYR A 33 2.20 -12.83 8.31
C TYR A 33 2.03 -14.34 8.32
N ALA A 34 3.07 -15.07 7.93
CA ALA A 34 3.20 -16.48 8.22
C ALA A 34 4.54 -16.68 8.92
N ASP A 35 4.55 -17.41 10.01
CA ASP A 35 5.78 -17.68 10.76
C ASP A 35 6.73 -18.62 9.98
N ALA A 36 7.88 -18.99 10.57
CA ALA A 36 8.87 -19.83 9.91
C ALA A 36 8.38 -21.23 9.52
N ASP A 37 7.38 -21.76 10.23
CA ASP A 37 6.77 -23.07 10.02
C ASP A 37 5.37 -22.97 9.38
N TRP A 38 5.04 -21.80 8.80
CA TRP A 38 3.73 -21.46 8.24
C TRP A 38 2.58 -21.44 9.26
N TYR A 39 2.87 -21.39 10.55
CA TYR A 39 1.86 -21.39 11.59
C TYR A 39 2.25 -20.55 12.83
N PRO A 40 1.57 -19.43 13.12
CA PRO A 40 0.29 -19.01 12.55
C PRO A 40 0.45 -18.42 11.14
N SER A 41 -0.61 -18.55 10.33
CA SER A 41 -0.70 -17.99 8.98
C SER A 41 -1.88 -17.03 8.87
N ILE A 42 -1.57 -15.75 8.81
CA ILE A 42 -2.47 -14.60 8.66
C ILE A 42 -2.28 -14.05 7.25
N MET A 43 -3.30 -14.19 6.41
CA MET A 43 -3.22 -13.87 4.98
C MET A 43 -4.20 -12.79 4.54
N ASP A 44 -4.86 -12.14 5.49
CA ASP A 44 -5.74 -10.99 5.26
C ASP A 44 -6.20 -10.37 6.60
N ALA A 45 -7.13 -9.42 6.51
CA ALA A 45 -7.75 -8.74 7.64
C ALA A 45 -8.99 -9.45 8.22
N SER A 46 -9.33 -10.67 7.79
CA SER A 46 -10.61 -11.32 8.14
C SER A 46 -10.74 -11.64 9.63
N GLY A 47 -9.61 -11.78 10.33
CA GLY A 47 -9.57 -12.21 11.73
C GLY A 47 -9.78 -13.70 11.92
N HIS A 48 -9.85 -14.49 10.84
CA HIS A 48 -10.17 -15.91 10.90
C HIS A 48 -9.61 -16.70 9.71
N ALA A 49 -9.05 -17.87 9.99
CA ALA A 49 -8.66 -18.85 8.98
C ALA A 49 -8.95 -20.27 9.49
N GLU A 50 -9.27 -21.18 8.58
CA GLU A 50 -9.42 -22.60 8.86
C GLU A 50 -8.51 -23.39 7.91
N ASP A 51 -7.59 -24.18 8.46
CA ASP A 51 -6.74 -25.05 7.66
C ASP A 51 -7.58 -26.23 7.14
N ALA A 52 -7.70 -26.34 5.82
CA ALA A 52 -8.54 -27.36 5.21
C ALA A 52 -8.02 -28.80 5.39
N ALA A 53 -6.73 -28.98 5.73
CA ALA A 53 -6.13 -30.30 5.90
C ALA A 53 -6.28 -30.83 7.33
N SER A 54 -6.11 -29.98 8.33
CA SER A 54 -6.19 -30.34 9.75
C SER A 54 -7.52 -29.96 10.41
N GLY A 55 -8.27 -29.02 9.84
CA GLY A 55 -9.43 -28.39 10.49
C GLY A 55 -9.03 -27.40 11.59
N THR A 56 -7.75 -27.03 11.68
CA THR A 56 -7.27 -26.07 12.69
C THR A 56 -7.82 -24.69 12.38
N VAL A 57 -8.58 -24.12 13.32
CA VAL A 57 -9.09 -22.76 13.26
C VAL A 57 -8.06 -21.84 13.90
N THR A 58 -7.73 -20.74 13.23
CA THR A 58 -6.91 -19.67 13.77
C THR A 58 -7.70 -18.37 13.76
N GLU A 59 -7.76 -17.68 14.88
CA GLU A 59 -8.45 -16.39 15.03
C GLU A 59 -7.46 -15.32 15.46
N TRP A 60 -7.68 -14.08 15.03
CA TRP A 60 -6.86 -12.93 15.42
C TRP A 60 -7.66 -11.64 15.37
N THR A 61 -7.18 -10.64 16.08
CA THR A 61 -7.64 -9.25 15.94
C THR A 61 -6.81 -8.58 14.87
N ALA A 62 -7.38 -8.38 13.68
CA ALA A 62 -6.78 -7.53 12.65
C ALA A 62 -6.92 -6.05 13.09
N GLY A 63 -5.81 -5.33 13.06
CA GLY A 63 -5.73 -3.91 13.40
C GLY A 63 -5.49 -3.05 12.16
N THR A 64 -6.46 -2.24 11.81
CA THR A 64 -6.36 -1.15 10.83
C THR A 64 -7.18 0.00 11.39
N GLN A 65 -6.76 1.25 11.52
CA GLN A 65 -5.53 2.00 11.25
C GLN A 65 -5.72 3.24 12.14
N GLU A 66 -4.66 3.73 12.78
CA GLU A 66 -4.56 5.18 12.93
C GLU A 66 -3.85 5.67 11.68
N VAL A 67 -4.58 6.39 10.82
CA VAL A 67 -3.99 7.23 9.78
C VAL A 67 -3.91 8.63 10.32
N THR A 68 -2.74 9.23 10.21
CA THR A 68 -2.54 10.65 10.46
C THR A 68 -2.63 11.41 9.14
N LYS A 69 -2.87 12.73 9.22
CA LYS A 69 -2.98 13.59 8.03
C LYS A 69 -1.74 13.61 7.14
N ASP A 70 -0.57 13.25 7.67
CA ASP A 70 0.69 13.18 6.94
C ASP A 70 0.92 11.82 6.27
N GLY A 71 -0.07 10.92 6.31
CA GLY A 71 0.01 9.59 5.69
C GLY A 71 0.79 8.59 6.52
N THR A 72 0.90 8.77 7.84
CA THR A 72 1.43 7.73 8.74
C THR A 72 0.35 6.72 9.06
N TYR A 73 0.65 5.46 8.83
CA TYR A 73 -0.17 4.29 9.11
C TYR A 73 0.42 3.56 10.31
N THR A 74 -0.45 3.05 11.18
CA THR A 74 -0.11 1.99 12.14
C THR A 74 -1.04 0.81 11.92
N VAL A 75 -0.47 -0.34 11.56
CA VAL A 75 -1.18 -1.58 11.24
C VAL A 75 -0.73 -2.64 12.21
N SER A 76 -1.64 -3.46 12.73
CA SER A 76 -1.29 -4.49 13.70
C SER A 76 -2.07 -5.78 13.51
N VAL A 77 -1.54 -6.85 14.09
CA VAL A 77 -2.28 -8.08 14.39
C VAL A 77 -2.07 -8.40 15.87
N ALA A 78 -3.13 -8.82 16.54
CA ALA A 78 -3.09 -9.15 17.97
C ALA A 78 -3.97 -10.36 18.30
N ASP A 79 -3.84 -10.85 19.53
CA ASP A 79 -4.70 -11.90 20.11
C ASP A 79 -4.79 -13.19 19.26
N ILE A 80 -3.68 -13.61 18.66
CA ILE A 80 -3.64 -14.78 17.78
C ILE A 80 -3.90 -16.05 18.59
N LYS A 81 -4.93 -16.81 18.22
CA LYS A 81 -5.33 -18.05 18.88
C LYS A 81 -5.60 -19.16 17.88
N ALA A 82 -5.30 -20.39 18.30
CA ALA A 82 -5.51 -21.62 17.55
C ALA A 82 -6.52 -22.52 18.24
N SER A 83 -7.33 -23.25 17.47
CA SER A 83 -8.07 -24.37 18.01
C SER A 83 -7.12 -25.50 18.39
N ALA A 84 -7.37 -26.07 19.56
CA ALA A 84 -6.69 -27.25 20.07
C ALA A 84 -7.73 -28.19 20.69
N VAL A 85 -7.57 -29.49 20.43
CA VAL A 85 -8.38 -30.52 21.07
C VAL A 85 -7.60 -31.07 22.25
N ASP A 86 -8.19 -31.02 23.44
CA ASP A 86 -7.65 -31.69 24.60
C ASP A 86 -7.71 -33.21 24.38
N GLU A 87 -6.54 -33.88 24.38
CA GLU A 87 -6.45 -35.30 24.04
C GLU A 87 -7.13 -36.23 25.06
N GLU A 88 -7.33 -35.78 26.30
CA GLU A 88 -7.92 -36.59 27.37
C GLU A 88 -9.45 -36.50 27.36
N THR A 89 -9.98 -35.29 27.14
CA THR A 89 -11.41 -34.97 27.24
C THR A 89 -12.10 -34.86 25.89
N GLY A 90 -11.35 -34.62 24.82
CA GLY A 90 -11.88 -34.30 23.49
C GLY A 90 -12.48 -32.90 23.39
N GLU A 91 -12.28 -32.03 24.38
CA GLU A 91 -12.80 -30.66 24.38
C GLU A 91 -11.98 -29.76 23.44
N GLU A 92 -12.68 -29.02 22.58
CA GLU A 92 -12.07 -27.99 21.73
C GLU A 92 -11.89 -26.69 22.53
N THR A 93 -10.68 -26.14 22.47
CA THR A 93 -10.30 -24.90 23.12
C THR A 93 -9.59 -23.97 22.15
N MET A 94 -9.59 -22.66 22.43
CA MET A 94 -8.77 -21.69 21.71
C MET A 94 -7.60 -21.26 22.59
N ALA A 95 -6.37 -21.55 22.17
CA ALA A 95 -5.15 -21.25 22.90
C ALA A 95 -4.30 -20.21 22.16
N ALA A 96 -3.59 -19.35 22.90
CA ALA A 96 -2.69 -18.37 22.30
C ALA A 96 -1.57 -19.07 21.52
N VAL A 97 -1.22 -18.52 20.36
CA VAL A 97 -0.14 -19.04 19.50
C VAL A 97 1.09 -18.15 19.65
N THR A 98 2.25 -18.77 19.84
CA THR A 98 3.52 -18.05 19.71
C THR A 98 3.99 -18.18 18.28
N ALA A 99 4.27 -17.04 17.64
CA ALA A 99 4.86 -16.98 16.32
C ALA A 99 6.38 -16.79 16.44
N GLU A 100 7.15 -17.54 15.64
CA GLU A 100 8.61 -17.46 15.61
C GLU A 100 9.13 -17.37 14.17
N GLY A 101 9.99 -16.39 13.91
CA GLY A 101 10.50 -16.17 12.56
C GLY A 101 9.43 -15.67 11.59
N ALA A 102 9.62 -15.88 10.29
CA ALA A 102 8.64 -15.58 9.24
C ALA A 102 9.00 -16.29 7.94
N MET A 103 7.98 -16.77 7.22
CA MET A 103 8.02 -17.09 5.79
C MET A 103 7.45 -15.95 4.96
N VAL A 104 6.46 -15.24 5.50
CA VAL A 104 5.80 -14.10 4.89
C VAL A 104 5.66 -13.03 5.96
N PHE A 105 6.06 -11.80 5.67
CA PHE A 105 5.80 -10.63 6.50
C PHE A 105 5.71 -9.39 5.61
N ASN A 106 4.47 -8.97 5.32
CA ASN A 106 4.19 -7.81 4.49
C ASN A 106 3.12 -6.94 5.14
N VAL A 107 3.01 -5.70 4.68
CA VAL A 107 1.79 -4.91 4.84
C VAL A 107 1.16 -4.71 3.47
N ASP A 108 -0.11 -5.06 3.33
CA ASP A 108 -0.90 -4.83 2.12
C ASP A 108 -1.94 -3.76 2.38
N ILE A 109 -2.02 -2.75 1.51
CA ILE A 109 -3.08 -1.73 1.51
C ILE A 109 -3.92 -1.92 0.25
N VAL A 110 -5.17 -2.32 0.45
CA VAL A 110 -6.12 -2.66 -0.62
C VAL A 110 -6.34 -1.47 -1.54
N ASP A 111 -6.38 -1.70 -2.85
CA ASP A 111 -6.67 -0.73 -3.93
C ASP A 111 -5.79 0.54 -4.02
N LEU A 112 -4.93 0.81 -3.04
CA LEU A 112 -4.16 2.06 -3.00
C LEU A 112 -3.21 2.22 -4.18
N ALA A 113 -2.54 1.14 -4.62
CA ALA A 113 -1.61 1.23 -5.75
C ALA A 113 -2.35 1.49 -7.07
N LYS A 114 -3.52 0.86 -7.26
CA LYS A 114 -4.41 1.11 -8.38
C LYS A 114 -4.84 2.59 -8.42
N ASP A 115 -5.35 3.11 -7.31
CA ASP A 115 -5.86 4.48 -7.24
C ASP A 115 -4.77 5.55 -7.36
N LEU A 116 -3.52 5.20 -7.05
CA LEU A 116 -2.34 6.04 -7.28
C LEU A 116 -1.78 5.95 -8.71
N GLY A 117 -2.37 5.12 -9.59
CA GLY A 117 -1.86 4.92 -10.95
C GLY A 117 -0.47 4.29 -11.00
N ILE A 118 -0.16 3.45 -10.01
CA ILE A 118 1.07 2.64 -9.94
C ILE A 118 0.78 1.12 -9.96
N GLY A 119 -0.48 0.75 -10.14
CA GLY A 119 -0.94 -0.63 -10.23
C GLY A 119 -0.68 -1.27 -11.60
N ALA A 120 -1.00 -2.55 -11.71
CA ALA A 120 -0.80 -3.34 -12.94
C ALA A 120 -1.49 -2.79 -14.20
N ASP A 121 -2.50 -1.95 -14.05
CA ASP A 121 -3.23 -1.27 -15.12
C ASP A 121 -2.57 0.03 -15.60
N ALA A 122 -1.52 0.51 -14.92
CA ALA A 122 -0.83 1.73 -15.25
C ALA A 122 0.13 1.58 -16.45
N GLU A 123 0.16 2.59 -17.32
CA GLU A 123 1.14 2.66 -18.40
C GLU A 123 2.57 2.62 -17.84
N GLY A 124 3.36 1.67 -18.35
CA GLY A 124 4.75 1.44 -17.92
C GLY A 124 4.91 0.32 -16.89
N TYR A 125 3.82 -0.28 -16.39
CA TYR A 125 3.91 -1.39 -15.43
C TYR A 125 4.29 -2.74 -16.08
N ASP A 126 3.78 -3.04 -17.28
CA ASP A 126 3.89 -4.38 -17.91
C ASP A 126 5.31 -4.94 -18.03
N ASP A 127 6.30 -4.05 -18.19
CA ASP A 127 7.71 -4.42 -18.36
C ASP A 127 8.44 -4.67 -17.04
N LEU A 128 7.86 -4.27 -15.89
CA LEU A 128 8.48 -4.40 -14.56
C LEU A 128 8.38 -5.84 -14.06
N LYS A 129 9.51 -6.44 -13.68
CA LYS A 129 9.60 -7.86 -13.29
C LYS A 129 9.88 -8.05 -11.81
N THR A 130 10.64 -7.13 -11.22
CA THR A 130 11.09 -7.20 -9.82
C THR A 130 10.35 -6.18 -8.95
N GLY A 131 10.25 -6.46 -7.65
CA GLY A 131 9.80 -5.52 -6.64
C GLY A 131 10.64 -4.23 -6.63
N ALA A 132 11.95 -4.31 -6.94
CA ALA A 132 12.80 -3.13 -7.07
C ALA A 132 12.39 -2.23 -8.25
N GLU A 133 12.09 -2.80 -9.42
CA GLU A 133 11.59 -2.05 -10.58
C GLU A 133 10.21 -1.44 -10.31
N LYS A 134 9.33 -2.19 -9.64
CA LYS A 134 7.99 -1.72 -9.23
C LYS A 134 8.06 -0.61 -8.18
N MET A 135 9.02 -0.68 -7.27
CA MET A 135 9.31 0.39 -6.32
C MET A 135 9.81 1.65 -7.02
N GLU A 136 10.72 1.51 -7.98
CA GLU A 136 11.23 2.65 -8.75
C GLU A 136 10.11 3.31 -9.56
N PHE A 137 9.21 2.51 -10.14
CA PHE A 137 8.01 3.03 -10.79
C PHE A 137 7.10 3.79 -9.83
N ALA A 138 6.83 3.26 -8.64
CA ALA A 138 6.06 3.97 -7.61
C ALA A 138 6.71 5.31 -7.23
N LYS A 139 8.04 5.32 -7.02
CA LYS A 139 8.83 6.53 -6.75
C LYS A 139 8.74 7.54 -7.89
N SER A 140 8.75 7.08 -9.14
CA SER A 140 8.60 7.96 -10.31
C SER A 140 7.26 8.70 -10.35
N LYS A 141 6.23 8.17 -9.69
CA LYS A 141 4.91 8.80 -9.51
C LYS A 141 4.78 9.58 -8.20
N GLY A 142 5.87 9.72 -7.43
CA GLY A 142 5.91 10.49 -6.18
C GLY A 142 5.52 9.71 -4.93
N VAL A 143 5.27 8.40 -5.05
CA VAL A 143 4.96 7.54 -3.91
C VAL A 143 6.25 7.09 -3.23
N ASN A 144 6.33 7.24 -1.91
CA ASN A 144 7.47 6.74 -1.14
C ASN A 144 7.02 6.25 0.24
N VAL A 145 7.73 5.26 0.76
CA VAL A 145 7.51 4.70 2.10
C VAL A 145 8.72 5.01 2.97
N THR A 146 8.46 5.55 4.16
CA THR A 146 9.49 6.03 5.11
C THR A 146 9.11 5.69 6.54
N ASP A 147 10.04 5.91 7.48
CA ASP A 147 9.81 5.81 8.91
C ASP A 147 9.23 4.47 9.39
N VAL A 148 9.61 3.38 8.69
CA VAL A 148 9.15 2.04 9.02
C VAL A 148 9.72 1.59 10.36
N LYS A 149 8.82 1.24 11.28
CA LYS A 149 9.11 0.71 12.61
C LYS A 149 8.27 -0.53 12.85
N ILE A 150 8.88 -1.52 13.50
CA ILE A 150 8.21 -2.77 13.84
C ILE A 150 8.32 -2.94 15.35
N SER A 151 7.16 -3.11 16.00
CA SER A 151 7.09 -3.47 17.40
C SER A 151 6.36 -4.79 17.56
N GLN A 152 6.76 -5.55 18.57
CA GLN A 152 6.17 -6.84 18.88
C GLN A 152 6.00 -6.98 20.39
N THR A 153 4.94 -7.65 20.82
CA THR A 153 4.62 -7.88 22.22
C THR A 153 4.60 -9.36 22.53
N LYS A 154 5.37 -9.73 23.54
CA LYS A 154 5.44 -11.09 24.07
C LYS A 154 5.30 -11.07 25.58
N ASP A 155 4.35 -11.84 26.10
CA ASP A 155 4.14 -12.00 27.54
C ASP A 155 4.07 -10.66 28.30
N GLY A 156 3.39 -9.65 27.72
CA GLY A 156 3.26 -8.29 28.24
C GLY A 156 4.48 -7.38 28.03
N GLU A 157 5.57 -7.84 27.41
CA GLU A 157 6.75 -7.03 27.10
C GLU A 157 6.79 -6.64 25.61
N THR A 158 6.82 -5.34 25.34
CA THR A 158 6.97 -4.81 23.98
C THR A 158 8.43 -4.52 23.66
N THR A 159 8.89 -5.03 22.53
CA THR A 159 10.23 -4.79 21.98
C THR A 159 10.14 -4.28 20.54
N GLU A 160 11.22 -3.64 20.08
CA GLU A 160 11.35 -3.22 18.67
C GLU A 160 12.20 -4.23 17.90
N VAL A 161 11.81 -4.50 16.65
CA VAL A 161 12.62 -5.27 15.70
C VAL A 161 13.40 -4.27 14.85
N ALA A 162 14.71 -4.45 14.75
CA ALA A 162 15.56 -3.57 13.95
C ALA A 162 15.26 -3.74 12.45
N VAL A 163 15.12 -2.60 11.75
CA VAL A 163 14.81 -2.55 10.31
C VAL A 163 15.82 -1.66 9.59
N ASP A 164 16.38 -2.15 8.49
CA ASP A 164 17.12 -1.38 7.49
C ASP A 164 16.15 -0.88 6.42
N SER A 165 15.69 0.36 6.57
CA SER A 165 14.71 0.95 5.66
C SER A 165 15.20 1.05 4.20
N ASN A 166 16.51 0.96 3.94
CA ASN A 166 17.04 1.02 2.57
C ASN A 166 16.77 -0.27 1.76
N LYS A 167 16.43 -1.36 2.44
CA LYS A 167 16.17 -2.68 1.84
C LYS A 167 14.68 -2.99 1.70
N ILE A 168 13.82 -2.10 2.19
CA ILE A 168 12.38 -2.26 2.07
C ILE A 168 11.98 -2.07 0.61
N LEU A 169 11.16 -2.99 0.11
CA LEU A 169 10.51 -2.85 -1.18
C LEU A 169 9.06 -2.45 -0.97
N PHE A 170 8.55 -1.60 -1.86
CA PHE A 170 7.15 -1.22 -1.86
C PHE A 170 6.62 -0.97 -3.28
N GLY A 171 5.30 -1.03 -3.45
CA GLY A 171 4.63 -0.84 -4.75
C GLY A 171 3.54 -1.88 -4.95
N ASP A 172 2.96 -1.95 -6.15
CA ASP A 172 2.11 -3.09 -6.54
C ASP A 172 2.98 -4.30 -6.88
N ILE A 173 3.63 -4.88 -5.87
CA ILE A 173 4.64 -5.94 -6.06
C ILE A 173 4.04 -7.20 -6.70
N GLU A 174 2.79 -7.52 -6.41
CA GLU A 174 2.10 -8.71 -6.94
C GLU A 174 1.26 -8.44 -8.19
N GLY A 175 1.06 -7.18 -8.58
CA GLY A 175 0.23 -6.83 -9.73
C GLY A 175 -1.26 -7.03 -9.48
N ASN A 176 -1.70 -6.84 -8.23
CA ASN A 176 -3.07 -7.04 -7.79
C ASN A 176 -3.74 -5.74 -7.31
N GLY A 177 -3.14 -4.58 -7.61
CA GLY A 177 -3.67 -3.26 -7.30
C GLY A 177 -3.47 -2.82 -5.85
N LYS A 178 -2.88 -3.66 -4.99
CA LYS A 178 -2.55 -3.30 -3.60
C LYS A 178 -1.23 -2.57 -3.53
N LEU A 179 -1.10 -1.60 -2.63
CA LEU A 179 0.23 -1.14 -2.23
C LEU A 179 0.77 -2.13 -1.20
N ARG A 180 1.81 -2.88 -1.56
CA ARG A 180 2.55 -3.74 -0.63
C ARG A 180 3.76 -3.00 -0.10
N ILE A 181 4.05 -3.18 1.20
CA ILE A 181 5.35 -2.96 1.83
C ILE A 181 5.88 -4.35 2.17
N GLU A 182 6.87 -4.84 1.42
CA GLU A 182 7.45 -6.16 1.62
C GLU A 182 8.59 -6.07 2.64
N LEU A 183 8.39 -6.66 3.84
CA LEU A 183 9.36 -6.67 4.94
C LEU A 183 10.13 -8.00 4.98
N TYR A 184 9.49 -9.10 4.59
CA TYR A 184 10.13 -10.37 4.27
C TYR A 184 9.19 -11.26 3.47
N ASN A 185 9.70 -11.91 2.44
CA ASN A 185 8.95 -12.94 1.73
C ASN A 185 9.91 -13.99 1.18
N GLU A 186 9.78 -15.24 1.65
CA GLU A 186 10.61 -16.38 1.22
C GLU A 186 10.53 -16.65 -0.29
N TYR A 187 9.44 -16.19 -0.92
CA TYR A 187 9.13 -16.31 -2.34
C TYR A 187 9.23 -14.99 -3.10
N GLY A 188 9.57 -13.90 -2.40
CA GLY A 188 9.73 -12.56 -2.95
C GLY A 188 11.18 -12.14 -3.11
N ASP A 189 11.38 -10.87 -3.45
CA ASP A 189 12.69 -10.31 -3.73
C ASP A 189 13.50 -10.03 -2.45
N THR A 190 12.81 -9.85 -1.32
CA THR A 190 13.44 -9.65 -0.01
C THR A 190 14.07 -10.91 0.60
N LYS A 191 13.78 -12.12 0.08
CA LYS A 191 14.32 -13.40 0.59
C LYS A 191 15.82 -13.37 0.88
N ASN A 192 16.61 -12.85 -0.08
CA ASN A 192 18.07 -12.90 -0.01
C ASN A 192 18.70 -11.64 0.61
N ASP A 193 17.93 -10.56 0.78
CA ASP A 193 18.41 -9.30 1.31
C ASP A 193 17.33 -8.61 2.16
N ALA A 194 16.87 -9.30 3.19
CA ALA A 194 15.77 -8.85 4.03
C ALA A 194 16.13 -7.54 4.78
N PRO A 195 15.16 -6.61 4.94
CA PRO A 195 15.33 -5.40 5.75
C PRO A 195 15.39 -5.68 7.25
N LEU A 196 15.04 -6.88 7.72
CA LEU A 196 15.17 -7.28 9.12
C LEU A 196 15.77 -8.68 9.26
N LYS A 197 16.21 -9.01 10.47
CA LYS A 197 16.59 -10.37 10.82
C LYS A 197 15.35 -11.13 11.25
N VAL A 198 14.87 -12.02 10.38
CA VAL A 198 13.64 -12.78 10.55
C VAL A 198 13.58 -13.52 11.90
N SER A 199 14.69 -14.12 12.35
CA SER A 199 14.76 -14.82 13.65
C SER A 199 14.53 -13.94 14.89
N ASP A 200 14.49 -12.61 14.72
CA ASP A 200 14.23 -11.68 15.83
C ASP A 200 12.72 -11.45 16.02
N LEU A 201 11.88 -11.99 15.12
CA LEU A 201 10.42 -12.03 15.27
C LEU A 201 10.03 -13.15 16.23
N PHE A 202 9.43 -12.77 17.36
CA PHE A 202 9.00 -13.68 18.41
C PHE A 202 7.93 -13.03 19.28
N PHE A 203 6.66 -13.37 19.06
CA PHE A 203 5.52 -12.74 19.72
C PHE A 203 4.34 -13.69 19.90
N ASN A 204 3.49 -13.41 20.89
CA ASN A 204 2.25 -14.16 21.15
C ASN A 204 1.05 -13.25 21.48
N GLU A 205 1.26 -11.93 21.57
CA GLU A 205 0.20 -10.97 21.89
C GLU A 205 -0.07 -10.00 20.75
N LYS A 206 0.98 -9.39 20.18
CA LYS A 206 0.83 -8.35 19.16
C LYS A 206 2.05 -8.23 18.26
N LEU A 207 1.82 -7.96 16.98
CA LEU A 207 2.81 -7.46 16.01
C LEU A 207 2.25 -6.18 15.38
N GLU A 208 3.06 -5.14 15.30
CA GLU A 208 2.66 -3.82 14.78
C GLU A 208 3.72 -3.24 13.87
N VAL A 209 3.27 -2.65 12.77
CA VAL A 209 4.11 -1.92 11.81
C VAL A 209 3.58 -0.50 11.67
N THR A 210 4.46 0.47 11.95
CA THR A 210 4.20 1.90 11.71
C THR A 210 5.06 2.36 10.54
N PHE A 211 4.49 3.14 9.61
CA PHE A 211 5.20 3.67 8.45
C PHE A 211 4.49 4.90 7.90
N THR A 212 5.21 5.73 7.14
CA THR A 212 4.65 6.93 6.50
C THR A 212 4.73 6.81 4.98
N ILE A 213 3.59 7.03 4.32
CA ILE A 213 3.49 7.07 2.86
C ILE A 213 3.37 8.54 2.42
N SER A 214 4.31 9.00 1.59
CA SER A 214 4.19 10.29 0.90
C SER A 214 3.59 10.13 -0.50
N GLY A 215 3.03 11.21 -1.05
CA GLY A 215 2.42 11.20 -2.39
C GLY A 215 0.95 10.77 -2.41
N ILE A 216 0.31 10.68 -1.23
CA ILE A 216 -1.09 10.29 -1.05
C ILE A 216 -1.98 11.44 -0.54
N ASP A 217 -1.48 12.68 -0.53
CA ASP A 217 -2.19 13.84 0.03
C ASP A 217 -3.56 14.08 -0.62
N ALA A 218 -3.66 13.89 -1.95
CA ALA A 218 -4.91 14.04 -2.68
C ALA A 218 -5.97 13.07 -2.18
N ILE A 219 -5.57 11.83 -1.92
CA ILE A 219 -6.41 10.75 -1.39
C ILE A 219 -6.87 11.08 0.04
N LEU A 220 -5.92 11.41 0.92
CA LEU A 220 -6.22 11.70 2.34
C LEU A 220 -7.17 12.89 2.55
N ASN A 221 -7.20 13.83 1.60
CA ASN A 221 -8.05 15.02 1.66
C ASN A 221 -9.34 14.91 0.83
N GLY A 222 -9.72 13.71 0.37
CA GLY A 222 -10.96 13.46 -0.36
C GLY A 222 -10.96 13.95 -1.81
N GLY A 223 -9.78 14.20 -2.38
CA GLY A 223 -9.60 14.46 -3.81
C GLY A 223 -9.67 13.15 -4.59
N SER A 224 -10.53 13.09 -5.60
CA SER A 224 -10.47 12.02 -6.60
C SER A 224 -9.12 12.09 -7.32
N THR A 225 -8.42 10.96 -7.43
CA THR A 225 -7.16 10.83 -8.18
C THR A 225 -7.37 10.58 -9.67
N THR A 226 -8.59 10.76 -10.18
CA THR A 226 -8.82 10.72 -11.63
C THR A 226 -7.94 11.79 -12.28
N PRO A 227 -7.09 11.45 -13.28
CA PRO A 227 -6.37 12.45 -14.03
C PRO A 227 -7.37 13.47 -14.54
N ASP A 228 -7.11 14.75 -14.29
CA ASP A 228 -7.90 15.87 -14.79
C ASP A 228 -7.98 15.73 -16.32
N GLU A 229 -9.13 15.24 -16.82
CA GLU A 229 -9.49 15.33 -18.23
C GLU A 229 -9.46 16.82 -18.53
N THR A 230 -8.38 17.27 -19.16
CA THR A 230 -8.14 18.68 -19.45
C THR A 230 -9.35 19.18 -20.23
N ASP A 231 -10.20 19.98 -19.58
CA ASP A 231 -11.37 20.56 -20.23
C ASP A 231 -10.90 21.34 -21.46
N ALA A 232 -11.12 20.76 -22.65
CA ALA A 232 -10.94 21.47 -23.90
C ALA A 232 -11.87 22.68 -23.87
N PRO A 233 -11.39 23.90 -24.16
CA PRO A 233 -12.22 25.09 -24.04
C PRO A 233 -13.42 24.97 -24.98
N ALA A 234 -14.62 25.00 -24.40
CA ALA A 234 -15.87 25.06 -25.14
C ALA A 234 -15.84 26.32 -26.03
N THR A 235 -15.77 26.12 -27.35
CA THR A 235 -15.98 27.19 -28.31
C THR A 235 -17.46 27.51 -28.37
N ASP A 236 -17.87 28.58 -27.69
CA ASP A 236 -19.19 29.19 -27.86
C ASP A 236 -19.30 29.78 -29.28
N ALA A 237 -19.99 29.05 -30.17
CA ALA A 237 -20.50 29.61 -31.41
C ALA A 237 -21.82 30.36 -31.10
N PRO A 238 -21.99 31.63 -31.52
CA PRO A 238 -23.20 32.37 -31.22
C PRO A 238 -24.39 31.82 -32.01
N ALA A 239 -25.50 31.56 -31.29
CA ALA A 239 -26.78 31.19 -31.87
C ALA A 239 -27.26 32.30 -32.82
N THR A 240 -27.54 31.93 -34.07
CA THR A 240 -28.14 32.83 -35.06
C THR A 240 -29.64 32.56 -35.11
N ASP A 241 -30.44 33.57 -34.79
CA ASP A 241 -31.90 33.52 -34.86
C ASP A 241 -32.37 33.34 -36.31
N ALA A 242 -33.21 32.33 -36.56
CA ALA A 242 -33.89 32.13 -37.83
C ALA A 242 -35.32 32.72 -37.78
N PRO A 243 -35.77 33.48 -38.79
CA PRO A 243 -37.19 33.77 -38.97
C PRO A 243 -37.87 32.73 -39.87
N THR A 244 -39.15 32.54 -39.63
CA THR A 244 -40.06 31.56 -40.24
C THR A 244 -40.55 31.97 -41.64
N ALA A 245 -40.87 30.92 -42.43
CA ALA A 245 -41.88 30.82 -43.51
C ALA A 245 -41.41 30.89 -44.98
N GLY A 246 -41.89 29.93 -45.79
CA GLY A 246 -42.10 30.12 -47.23
C GLY A 246 -41.79 28.95 -48.16
N ASP A 247 -42.76 28.04 -48.32
CA ASP A 247 -43.27 27.36 -49.53
C ASP A 247 -42.37 27.04 -50.78
N SER A 248 -42.45 25.76 -51.19
CA SER A 248 -42.33 25.10 -52.51
C SER A 248 -41.36 25.61 -53.61
N THR A 249 -40.53 24.70 -54.17
CA THR A 249 -40.58 24.16 -55.57
C THR A 249 -39.21 23.56 -56.03
N LYS A 250 -39.24 22.30 -56.52
CA LYS A 250 -38.36 21.51 -57.45
C LYS A 250 -36.83 21.70 -57.57
N ASP A 251 -36.19 20.52 -57.70
CA ASP A 251 -35.05 20.04 -58.53
C ASP A 251 -33.81 20.96 -58.69
N ASN A 252 -32.56 20.52 -58.52
CA ASN A 252 -31.92 19.42 -59.27
C ASN A 252 -30.44 19.23 -58.85
N THR A 253 -29.94 18.01 -59.12
CA THR A 253 -28.57 17.59 -59.48
C THR A 253 -27.37 17.67 -58.51
N ASN A 254 -26.96 16.45 -58.13
CA ASN A 254 -25.62 15.93 -57.87
C ASN A 254 -24.55 16.32 -58.92
N THR A 255 -23.41 16.87 -58.45
CA THR A 255 -22.02 16.71 -58.94
C THR A 255 -21.14 17.15 -57.76
N GLY A 256 -20.32 16.34 -57.11
CA GLY A 256 -19.18 15.62 -57.67
C GLY A 256 -17.91 16.06 -56.91
N VAL A 257 -17.37 15.12 -56.12
CA VAL A 257 -15.93 14.78 -56.00
C VAL A 257 -14.91 15.78 -55.40
N GLU A 258 -14.36 15.34 -54.26
CA GLU A 258 -12.97 15.39 -53.75
C GLU A 258 -12.10 16.66 -53.83
N GLY A 259 -11.49 17.00 -52.70
CA GLY A 259 -10.37 17.96 -52.62
C GLY A 259 -9.67 17.91 -51.26
N VAL A 260 -8.54 17.22 -51.22
CA VAL A 260 -7.59 17.02 -50.12
C VAL A 260 -6.83 18.32 -49.72
N ALA A 261 -6.21 18.28 -48.53
CA ALA A 261 -5.07 19.05 -48.01
C ALA A 261 -5.43 20.16 -47.00
N ALA A 262 -4.72 20.39 -45.89
CA ALA A 262 -3.35 20.05 -45.51
C ALA A 262 -3.21 19.99 -43.97
N VAL A 263 -2.42 19.03 -43.46
CA VAL A 263 -1.90 19.05 -42.08
C VAL A 263 -0.53 19.74 -42.13
N ALA A 264 -0.43 20.93 -41.53
CA ALA A 264 0.83 21.60 -41.29
C ALA A 264 1.34 21.22 -39.88
N GLY A 265 2.58 20.74 -39.83
CA GLY A 265 3.19 20.11 -38.66
C GLY A 265 3.59 21.06 -37.54
N VAL A 266 3.68 20.49 -36.34
CA VAL A 266 4.34 21.06 -35.17
C VAL A 266 5.73 20.44 -35.05
N ALA A 267 6.75 21.29 -34.93
CA ALA A 267 8.14 20.90 -34.72
C ALA A 267 8.50 21.03 -33.24
N ILE A 268 9.05 19.97 -32.62
CA ILE A 268 9.91 20.06 -31.43
C ILE A 268 10.93 18.93 -31.48
N VAL A 269 12.23 19.22 -31.57
CA VAL A 269 13.30 18.33 -31.06
C VAL A 269 14.50 19.12 -30.54
N ALA A 270 14.78 18.84 -29.26
CA ALA A 270 16.04 18.75 -28.51
C ALA A 270 17.03 19.93 -28.42
N ALA A 271 17.15 20.44 -27.19
CA ALA A 271 18.40 20.97 -26.64
C ALA A 271 19.07 19.87 -25.79
N GLY A 272 20.37 19.63 -26.01
CA GLY A 272 21.17 18.71 -25.20
C GLY A 272 22.58 18.57 -25.75
N ALA A 273 23.52 19.33 -25.18
CA ALA A 273 24.91 19.45 -25.60
C ALA A 273 25.72 18.16 -25.36
N VAL A 274 26.60 17.81 -26.30
CA VAL A 274 27.66 16.80 -26.12
C VAL A 274 29.03 17.46 -26.17
N ILE A 275 29.83 17.13 -25.16
CA ILE A 275 31.22 17.53 -24.92
C ILE A 275 32.14 16.97 -26.02
N VAL A 276 32.98 17.82 -26.64
CA VAL A 276 34.02 17.38 -27.58
C VAL A 276 35.37 17.29 -26.86
N ALA A 277 35.89 16.07 -26.75
CA ALA A 277 37.27 15.79 -26.40
C ALA A 277 38.17 15.73 -27.65
N LYS A 278 39.07 16.71 -27.74
CA LYS A 278 40.48 16.66 -28.16
C LYS A 278 40.92 15.70 -29.27
N LYS A 279 41.52 16.27 -30.33
CA LYS A 279 42.73 15.70 -30.95
C LYS A 279 43.73 16.79 -31.35
N ARG A 280 44.93 16.70 -30.76
CA ARG A 280 46.12 17.46 -31.15
C ARG A 280 46.60 16.96 -32.52
N LYS A 281 47.10 17.85 -33.36
CA LYS A 281 48.10 17.52 -34.39
C LYS A 281 49.45 17.33 -33.74
#